data_AF-A0A024U3K3-F1
#
_entry.id   AF-A0A024U3K3-F1
#
_cell.length_a   1.000
_cell.length_b   1.000
_cell.length_c   1.000
_cell.angle_alpha   90.00
_cell.angle_beta   90.00
_cell.angle_gamma   90.00
#
_symmetry.space_group_name_H-M   'P 1'
#
loop_
_entity.id
_entity.type
_entity.pdbx_description
1 polymer ?
#
loop_
_entity_poly.entity_id
_entity_poly.type
_entity_poly.pdbx_seq_one_letter_code
_entity_poly.pdbx_strand_id
1 'polypeptide(L)'
;MLARGMIRWFSSSTRLQGVVVGQIVKFKSHPQAERLNICEVAIAADAEPVQIICGAPNVRKGMKVPVATIGTKLTFRVPNPEDEGSLVDKVVKIKKSKLRGEVSNGMICSEEEIRLAEHSDGIMELSPASIVGTPMATYLAENDSTKALHEQ
;
A
#
# COMPACT_ATOMS: atom_id res chain seq x y z
N MET A 1 -26.12 -12.54 -27.85
CA MET A 1 -24.90 -13.25 -27.41
C MET A 1 -23.71 -12.32 -27.57
N LEU A 2 -23.41 -11.51 -26.56
CA LEU A 2 -22.08 -10.91 -26.29
C LEU A 2 -22.12 -10.48 -24.82
N ALA A 3 -21.54 -11.31 -23.96
CA ALA A 3 -21.36 -11.00 -22.54
C ALA A 3 -20.32 -9.88 -22.43
N ARG A 4 -20.80 -8.64 -22.18
CA ARG A 4 -19.93 -7.53 -21.81
C ARG A 4 -19.42 -7.79 -20.40
N GLY A 5 -18.12 -8.01 -20.28
CA GLY A 5 -17.42 -8.30 -19.04
C GLY A 5 -17.81 -7.30 -17.96
N MET A 6 -18.53 -7.81 -16.97
CA MET A 6 -18.97 -7.08 -15.80
C MET A 6 -17.77 -7.00 -14.86
N ILE A 7 -16.94 -5.97 -15.02
CA ILE A 7 -15.91 -5.63 -14.03
C ILE A 7 -16.65 -5.36 -12.73
N ARG A 8 -16.55 -6.30 -11.79
CA ARG A 8 -17.24 -6.30 -10.51
C ARG A 8 -16.68 -5.14 -9.68
N TRP A 9 -17.36 -4.00 -9.72
CA TRP A 9 -17.17 -2.84 -8.84
C TRP A 9 -17.45 -3.26 -7.40
N PHE A 10 -16.51 -3.97 -6.78
CA PHE A 10 -16.59 -4.33 -5.37
C PHE A 10 -16.28 -3.06 -4.59
N SER A 11 -17.27 -2.53 -3.86
CA SER A 11 -17.18 -1.34 -2.99
C SER A 11 -15.78 -1.21 -2.36
N SER A 12 -14.96 -0.29 -2.86
CA SER A 12 -13.54 -0.14 -2.51
C SER A 12 -13.33 0.32 -1.06
N SER A 13 -14.39 0.81 -0.40
CA SER A 13 -14.31 1.44 0.91
C SER A 13 -13.95 0.50 2.05
N THR A 14 -14.38 -0.76 2.03
CA THR A 14 -14.12 -1.70 3.14
C THR A 14 -12.73 -2.34 3.07
N ARG A 15 -12.13 -2.44 1.87
CA ARG A 15 -10.86 -3.18 1.65
C ARG A 15 -9.61 -2.41 2.08
N LEU A 16 -9.71 -1.09 2.23
CA LEU A 16 -8.58 -0.21 2.52
C LEU A 16 -8.70 0.48 3.89
N GLN A 17 -9.57 -0.02 4.77
CA GLN A 17 -9.68 0.52 6.13
C GLN A 17 -8.34 0.40 6.88
N GLY A 18 -7.81 1.54 7.32
CA GLY A 18 -6.52 1.63 8.01
C GLY A 18 -5.33 1.94 7.11
N VAL A 19 -5.53 1.98 5.78
CA VAL A 19 -4.53 2.47 4.83
C VAL A 19 -4.71 3.98 4.65
N VAL A 20 -3.62 4.73 4.80
CA VAL A 20 -3.60 6.20 4.69
C VAL A 20 -2.51 6.64 3.72
N VAL A 21 -2.64 7.86 3.19
CA VAL A 21 -1.57 8.52 2.46
C VAL A 21 -0.46 8.89 3.45
N GLY A 22 0.75 8.39 3.22
CA GLY A 22 1.96 8.78 3.93
C GLY A 22 2.97 9.48 3.04
N GLN A 23 4.00 10.07 3.64
CA GLN A 23 5.13 10.68 2.95
C GLN A 23 6.45 10.19 3.54
N ILE A 24 7.35 9.70 2.68
CA ILE A 24 8.70 9.31 3.11
C ILE A 24 9.51 10.59 3.38
N VAL A 25 9.76 10.91 4.64
CA VAL A 25 10.50 12.12 5.03
C VAL A 25 12.01 11.87 4.96
N LYS A 26 12.43 10.63 5.22
CA LYS A 26 13.82 10.19 5.21
C LYS A 26 13.87 8.67 5.06
N PHE A 27 14.95 8.16 4.49
CA PHE A 27 15.27 6.73 4.54
C PHE A 27 16.78 6.53 4.64
N LYS A 28 17.18 5.35 5.12
CA LYS A 28 18.57 4.87 5.14
C LYS A 28 18.60 3.38 4.85
N SER A 29 19.70 2.89 4.29
CA SER A 29 19.90 1.45 4.08
C SER A 29 19.90 0.71 5.41
N HIS A 30 19.35 -0.50 5.40
CA HIS A 30 19.29 -1.35 6.58
C HIS A 30 20.67 -1.95 6.89
N PRO A 31 21.18 -1.83 8.14
CA PRO A 31 22.56 -2.21 8.47
C PRO A 31 22.84 -3.71 8.32
N GLN A 32 21.80 -4.55 8.44
CA GLN A 32 21.90 -6.01 8.36
C GLN A 32 21.20 -6.62 7.12
N ALA A 33 20.79 -5.80 6.14
CA ALA A 33 20.10 -6.28 4.93
C ALA A 33 20.27 -5.33 3.76
N GLU A 34 20.95 -5.79 2.72
CA GLU A 34 21.28 -5.01 1.53
C GLU A 34 20.05 -4.48 0.78
N ARG A 35 18.98 -5.29 0.70
CA ARG A 35 17.76 -4.96 -0.06
C ARG A 35 16.70 -4.24 0.75
N LEU A 36 16.97 -3.88 2.00
CA LEU A 36 15.98 -3.25 2.87
C LEU A 36 16.40 -1.82 3.23
N ASN A 37 15.40 -0.97 3.37
CA ASN A 37 15.53 0.40 3.81
C ASN A 37 14.73 0.62 5.09
N ILE A 38 15.31 1.38 6.01
CA ILE A 38 14.62 1.92 7.18
C ILE A 38 14.07 3.28 6.77
N CYS A 39 12.75 3.38 6.63
CA CYS A 39 12.06 4.59 6.20
C CYS A 39 11.41 5.27 7.41
N GLU A 40 11.54 6.59 7.50
CA GLU A 40 10.72 7.44 8.35
C GLU A 40 9.58 7.99 7.49
N VAL A 41 8.34 7.73 7.90
CA VAL A 41 7.15 8.03 7.10
C VAL A 41 6.17 8.86 7.92
N ALA A 42 5.89 10.08 7.47
CA ALA A 42 4.83 10.91 8.04
C ALA A 42 3.48 10.37 7.58
N ILE A 43 2.58 10.08 8.52
CA ILE A 43 1.26 9.48 8.26
C ILE A 43 0.09 10.35 8.77
N ALA A 44 0.40 11.47 9.43
CA ALA A 44 -0.54 12.53 9.81
C ALA A 44 0.22 13.85 9.83
N ALA A 45 -0.48 14.98 9.68
CA ALA A 45 0.15 16.31 9.62
C ALA A 45 0.89 16.69 10.92
N ASP A 46 0.29 16.36 12.07
CA ASP A 46 0.77 16.80 13.39
C ASP A 46 1.31 15.63 14.24
N ALA A 47 1.87 14.61 13.59
CA ALA A 47 2.43 13.44 14.28
C ALA A 47 3.87 13.17 13.85
N GLU A 48 4.65 12.64 14.79
CA GLU A 48 6.01 12.17 14.52
C GLU A 48 6.01 11.09 13.42
N PRO A 49 6.97 11.14 12.47
CA PRO A 49 7.13 10.10 11.47
C PRO A 49 7.32 8.72 12.11
N VAL A 50 6.69 7.71 11.51
CA VAL A 50 6.82 6.32 11.96
C VAL A 50 7.93 5.61 11.21
N GLN A 51 8.69 4.77 11.92
CA GLN A 51 9.67 3.89 11.30
C GLN A 51 8.98 2.70 10.63
N ILE A 52 9.20 2.52 9.33
CA ILE A 52 8.69 1.40 8.52
C ILE A 52 9.85 0.82 7.70
N ILE A 53 10.00 -0.51 7.71
CA ILE A 53 10.98 -1.19 6.86
C ILE A 53 10.37 -1.45 5.50
N CYS A 54 11.06 -1.06 4.43
CA CYS A 54 10.61 -1.23 3.05
C CYS A 54 11.73 -1.81 2.19
N GLY A 55 11.41 -2.83 1.39
CA GLY A 55 12.35 -3.48 0.48
C GLY A 55 12.19 -3.07 -0.99
N ALA A 56 11.27 -2.16 -1.29
CA ALA A 56 11.00 -1.78 -2.68
C ALA A 56 12.17 -0.94 -3.26
N PRO A 57 12.55 -1.19 -4.52
CA PRO A 57 13.72 -0.54 -5.13
C PRO A 57 13.49 0.94 -5.44
N ASN A 58 12.23 1.37 -5.52
CA ASN A 58 11.83 2.72 -5.91
C ASN A 58 11.60 3.68 -4.72
N VAL A 59 12.03 3.31 -3.51
CA VAL A 59 11.95 4.18 -2.32
C VAL A 59 12.76 5.45 -2.52
N ARG A 60 12.12 6.61 -2.30
CA ARG A 60 12.80 7.92 -2.36
C ARG A 60 12.19 8.93 -1.39
N LYS A 61 13.01 9.88 -0.93
CA LYS A 61 12.57 10.97 -0.07
C LYS A 61 11.53 11.85 -0.80
N GLY A 62 10.50 12.27 -0.07
CA GLY A 62 9.43 13.14 -0.57
C GLY A 62 8.27 12.39 -1.24
N MET A 63 8.43 11.11 -1.57
CA MET A 63 7.41 10.29 -2.21
C MET A 63 6.17 10.13 -1.32
N LYS A 64 5.00 10.33 -1.92
CA LYS A 64 3.70 10.03 -1.32
C LYS A 64 3.35 8.57 -1.60
N VAL A 65 2.94 7.84 -0.58
CA VAL A 65 2.78 6.38 -0.64
C VAL A 65 1.57 5.93 0.17
N PRO A 66 0.90 4.83 -0.18
CA PRO A 66 -0.07 4.22 0.70
C PRO A 66 0.63 3.52 1.87
N VAL A 67 0.15 3.75 3.09
CA VAL A 67 0.70 3.19 4.31
C VAL A 67 -0.38 2.43 5.07
N ALA A 68 -0.21 1.13 5.24
CA ALA A 68 -1.04 0.34 6.12
C ALA A 68 -0.53 0.47 7.56
N THR A 69 -1.34 1.10 8.40
CA THR A 69 -1.02 1.37 9.81
C THR A 69 -1.18 0.12 10.69
N ILE A 70 -0.61 0.12 11.90
CA ILE A 70 -0.78 -0.99 12.86
C ILE A 70 -2.28 -1.20 13.13
N GLY A 71 -2.72 -2.46 13.05
CA GLY A 71 -4.11 -2.85 13.23
C GLY A 71 -4.89 -3.01 11.93
N THR A 72 -4.39 -2.43 10.83
CA THR A 72 -4.95 -2.58 9.47
C THR A 72 -5.05 -4.04 9.07
N LYS A 73 -6.14 -4.42 8.39
CA LYS A 73 -6.31 -5.74 7.81
C LYS A 73 -6.18 -5.63 6.30
N LEU A 74 -5.10 -6.17 5.75
CA LEU A 74 -4.89 -6.26 4.31
C LEU A 74 -5.29 -7.65 3.83
N THR A 75 -5.86 -7.75 2.64
CA THR A 75 -6.24 -9.04 2.05
C THR A 75 -5.37 -9.32 0.84
N PHE A 76 -4.49 -10.31 0.98
CA PHE A 76 -3.55 -10.73 -0.05
C PHE A 76 -4.11 -11.91 -0.84
N ARG A 77 -3.78 -12.03 -2.13
CA ARG A 77 -3.97 -13.29 -2.84
C ARG A 77 -2.72 -14.15 -2.65
N VAL A 78 -2.92 -15.35 -2.14
CA VAL A 78 -1.83 -16.30 -1.89
C VAL A 78 -2.16 -17.63 -2.55
N PRO A 79 -1.16 -18.45 -2.93
CA PRO A 79 -1.39 -19.80 -3.44
C PRO A 79 -2.29 -20.61 -2.51
N ASN A 80 -3.24 -21.33 -3.09
CA ASN A 80 -4.10 -22.24 -2.35
C ASN A 80 -3.26 -23.44 -1.88
N PRO A 81 -3.17 -23.71 -0.56
CA PRO A 81 -2.45 -24.88 -0.06
C PRO A 81 -3.11 -26.21 -0.45
N GLU A 82 -4.38 -26.22 -0.84
CA GLU A 82 -5.15 -27.44 -1.19
C GLU A 82 -5.26 -27.68 -2.70
N ASP A 83 -4.95 -26.68 -3.53
CA ASP A 83 -5.11 -26.75 -4.99
C ASP A 83 -3.98 -25.96 -5.68
N GLU A 84 -2.99 -26.69 -6.16
CA GLU A 84 -1.78 -26.15 -6.79
C GLU A 84 -2.14 -25.49 -8.13
N GLY A 85 -2.18 -24.15 -8.15
CA GLY A 85 -2.57 -23.35 -9.32
C GLY A 85 -3.72 -22.38 -9.06
N SER A 86 -4.43 -22.54 -7.93
CA SER A 86 -5.48 -21.62 -7.49
C SER A 86 -4.96 -20.58 -6.49
N LEU A 87 -5.61 -19.41 -6.44
CA LEU A 87 -5.31 -18.35 -5.48
C LEU A 87 -6.48 -18.17 -4.51
N VAL A 88 -6.19 -17.97 -3.22
CA VAL A 88 -7.17 -17.71 -2.17
C VAL A 88 -6.89 -16.38 -1.47
N ASP A 89 -7.97 -15.75 -0.99
CA ASP A 89 -7.89 -14.53 -0.20
C ASP A 89 -7.43 -14.84 1.23
N LYS A 90 -6.31 -14.24 1.64
CA LYS A 90 -5.79 -14.31 3.00
C LYS A 90 -5.75 -12.94 3.64
N VAL A 91 -6.51 -12.78 4.72
CA VAL A 91 -6.49 -11.56 5.53
C VAL A 91 -5.31 -11.59 6.50
N VAL A 92 -4.44 -10.59 6.43
CA VAL A 92 -3.30 -10.39 7.33
C VAL A 92 -3.48 -9.09 8.08
N LYS A 93 -3.40 -9.16 9.41
CA LYS A 93 -3.42 -7.97 10.27
C LYS A 93 -2.01 -7.42 10.40
N ILE A 94 -1.82 -6.15 10.04
CA ILE A 94 -0.57 -5.42 10.24
C ILE A 94 -0.34 -5.24 11.73
N LYS A 95 0.83 -5.70 12.18
CA LYS A 95 1.29 -5.61 13.56
C LYS A 95 2.69 -5.04 13.56
N LYS A 96 3.10 -4.48 14.70
CA LYS A 96 4.50 -4.16 14.94
C LYS A 96 5.35 -5.42 14.76
N SER A 97 6.37 -5.34 13.91
CA SER A 97 7.28 -6.45 13.65
C SER A 97 8.73 -6.00 13.81
N LYS A 98 9.63 -6.96 14.01
CA LYS A 98 11.07 -6.74 13.94
C LYS A 98 11.62 -7.52 12.76
N LEU A 99 12.38 -6.85 11.92
CA LEU A 99 13.06 -7.47 10.78
C LEU A 99 14.56 -7.21 10.95
N ARG A 100 15.32 -8.28 11.23
CA ARG A 100 16.78 -8.20 11.40
C ARG A 100 17.22 -7.09 12.37
N GLY A 101 16.61 -7.08 13.56
CA GLY A 101 16.92 -6.13 14.63
C GLY A 101 16.15 -4.80 14.58
N GLU A 102 15.69 -4.38 13.39
CA GLU A 102 14.99 -3.11 13.22
C GLU A 102 13.48 -3.25 13.33
N VAL A 103 12.82 -2.26 13.92
CA VAL A 103 11.36 -2.26 14.11
C VAL A 103 10.66 -1.73 12.85
N SER A 104 9.57 -2.38 12.44
CA SER A 104 8.62 -1.83 11.48
C SER A 104 7.27 -1.58 12.16
N ASN A 105 6.77 -0.34 12.08
CA ASN A 105 5.49 0.08 12.67
C ASN A 105 4.38 0.23 11.61
N GLY A 106 4.47 -0.55 10.54
CA GLY A 106 3.51 -0.52 9.43
C GLY A 106 4.05 -1.22 8.21
N MET A 107 3.41 -0.97 7.07
CA MET A 107 3.80 -1.45 5.76
C MET A 107 3.54 -0.34 4.73
N ILE A 108 4.52 -0.05 3.88
CA ILE A 108 4.33 0.78 2.70
C ILE A 108 3.85 -0.15 1.58
N CYS A 109 2.71 0.16 0.96
CA CYS A 109 2.07 -0.79 0.06
C CYS A 109 2.41 -0.54 -1.42
N SER A 110 2.51 -1.61 -2.19
CA SER A 110 2.43 -1.61 -3.66
C SER A 110 0.97 -1.57 -4.14
N GLU A 111 0.77 -1.32 -5.44
CA GLU A 111 -0.56 -1.40 -6.06
C GLU A 111 -1.16 -2.81 -5.98
N GLU A 112 -0.32 -3.84 -6.07
CA GLU A 112 -0.71 -5.24 -5.92
C GLU A 112 -1.27 -5.52 -4.51
N GLU A 113 -0.56 -5.05 -3.48
CA GLU A 113 -0.92 -5.29 -2.07
C GLU A 113 -2.24 -4.61 -1.67
N ILE A 114 -2.62 -3.52 -2.35
CA ILE A 114 -3.92 -2.84 -2.16
C ILE A 114 -4.94 -3.16 -3.25
N ARG A 115 -4.68 -4.15 -4.12
CA ARG A 115 -5.59 -4.67 -5.16
C ARG A 115 -5.98 -3.63 -6.23
N LEU A 116 -5.06 -2.77 -6.60
CA LEU A 116 -5.21 -1.85 -7.74
C LEU A 116 -4.58 -2.39 -9.03
N ALA A 117 -3.59 -3.28 -8.90
CA ALA A 117 -2.95 -3.96 -10.02
C ALA A 117 -2.80 -5.46 -9.73
N GLU A 118 -2.61 -6.27 -10.77
CA GLU A 118 -2.29 -7.70 -10.61
C GLU A 118 -0.83 -7.94 -10.24
N HIS A 119 0.06 -7.02 -10.64
CA HIS A 119 1.48 -7.09 -10.37
C HIS A 119 2.07 -5.69 -10.18
N SER A 120 3.13 -5.58 -9.38
CA SER A 120 3.87 -4.32 -9.19
C SER A 120 5.34 -4.58 -8.89
N ASP A 121 6.24 -3.80 -9.53
CA ASP A 121 7.69 -3.87 -9.33
C ASP A 121 8.19 -3.11 -8.08
N GLY A 122 7.30 -2.43 -7.36
CA GLY A 122 7.67 -1.59 -6.23
C GLY A 122 6.49 -1.00 -5.46
N ILE A 123 6.77 -0.04 -4.58
CA ILE A 123 5.71 0.66 -3.83
C ILE A 123 4.95 1.62 -4.74
N MET A 124 3.67 1.83 -4.45
CA MET A 124 2.83 2.74 -5.23
C MET A 124 3.24 4.19 -4.99
N GLU A 125 3.39 4.93 -6.08
CA GLU A 125 3.58 6.38 -6.06
C GLU A 125 2.25 7.10 -6.16
N LEU A 126 1.94 7.94 -5.16
CA LEU A 126 0.77 8.80 -5.17
C LEU A 126 1.12 10.19 -5.70
N SER A 127 0.11 10.94 -6.12
CA SER A 127 0.27 12.33 -6.55
C SER A 127 1.01 13.16 -5.48
N PRO A 128 1.99 13.99 -5.83
CA PRO A 128 2.67 14.88 -4.88
C PRO A 128 1.70 15.83 -4.13
N ALA A 129 0.57 16.17 -4.75
CA ALA A 129 -0.47 17.01 -4.15
C ALA A 129 -1.32 16.29 -3.08
N SER A 130 -1.11 14.99 -2.88
CA SER A 130 -1.88 14.20 -1.90
C SER A 130 -1.60 14.66 -0.47
N ILE A 131 -2.67 14.82 0.30
CA ILE A 131 -2.62 15.22 1.70
C ILE A 131 -2.26 14.01 2.56
N VAL A 132 -1.26 14.17 3.44
CA VAL A 132 -0.82 13.12 4.36
C VAL A 132 -1.90 12.88 5.42
N GLY A 133 -2.15 11.62 5.72
CA GLY A 133 -3.20 11.17 6.64
C GLY A 133 -4.56 10.96 5.99
N THR A 134 -4.75 11.37 4.73
CA THR A 134 -5.98 11.08 4.00
C THR A 134 -6.19 9.57 3.89
N PRO A 135 -7.38 9.04 4.26
CA PRO A 135 -7.68 7.62 4.05
C PRO A 135 -7.55 7.25 2.57
N MET A 136 -6.91 6.11 2.28
CA MET A 136 -6.65 5.71 0.89
C MET A 136 -7.94 5.49 0.10
N ALA A 137 -9.00 5.02 0.76
CA ALA A 137 -10.32 4.90 0.15
C ALA A 137 -10.88 6.25 -0.33
N THR A 138 -10.66 7.32 0.45
CA THR A 138 -11.05 8.69 0.09
C THR A 138 -10.21 9.20 -1.07
N TYR A 139 -8.88 9.05 -0.98
CA TYR A 139 -7.97 9.44 -2.05
C TYR A 139 -8.35 8.80 -3.40
N LEU A 140 -8.63 7.50 -3.41
CA LEU A 140 -9.03 6.81 -4.63
C LEU A 140 -10.38 7.31 -5.15
N ALA A 141 -11.39 7.52 -4.30
CA ALA A 141 -12.69 8.03 -4.76
C ALA A 141 -12.58 9.39 -5.46
N GLU A 142 -11.71 10.28 -4.94
CA GLU A 142 -11.45 11.59 -5.54
C GLU A 142 -10.67 11.49 -6.86
N ASN A 143 -9.72 10.56 -6.97
CA ASN A 143 -8.85 10.45 -8.14
C ASN A 143 -9.41 9.52 -9.24
N ASP A 144 -10.29 8.58 -8.90
CA ASP A 144 -10.93 7.64 -9.84
C ASP A 144 -12.03 8.33 -10.66
N SER A 145 -12.74 9.29 -10.05
CA SER A 145 -13.73 10.14 -10.72
C SER A 145 -13.14 10.97 -11.88
N THR A 146 -11.81 11.14 -11.92
CA THR A 146 -11.13 11.94 -12.94
C THR A 146 -10.76 11.13 -14.19
N LYS A 147 -10.81 9.79 -14.15
CA LYS A 147 -10.49 8.94 -15.32
C LYS A 147 -11.67 8.68 -16.26
N ALA A 148 -12.89 9.07 -15.91
CA ALA A 148 -14.08 8.86 -16.76
C ALA A 148 -14.31 9.94 -17.85
N LEU A 149 -13.41 10.93 -18.00
CA LEU A 149 -13.57 12.07 -18.93
C LEU A 149 -12.47 12.19 -20.00
N HIS A 150 -11.69 11.14 -20.27
CA HIS A 150 -10.68 11.17 -21.33
C HIS A 150 -10.71 9.94 -22.25
N GLU A 151 -11.91 9.54 -22.66
CA GLU A 151 -12.11 8.76 -23.88
C GLU A 151 -13.22 9.44 -24.70
N GLN A 152 -12.82 10.39 -25.54
CA GLN A 152 -13.55 10.80 -26.74
C GLN A 152 -12.73 10.40 -27.95
#